data_AF-A0A956HYH0-F1
#
_entry.id   AF-A0A956HYH0-F1
#
_cell.length_a   1.000
_cell.length_b   1.000
_cell.length_c   1.000
_cell.angle_alpha   90.00
_cell.angle_beta   90.00
_cell.angle_gamma   90.00
#
_symmetry.space_group_name_H-M   'P 1'
#
loop_
_entity.id
_entity.type
_entity.pdbx_description
1 polymer ?
#
loop_
_entity_poly.entity_id
_entity_poly.type
_entity_poly.pdbx_seq_one_letter_code
_entity_poly.pdbx_strand_id
1 'polypeptide(L)'
;LGQFVDIRGGGFVGGDDSALTLLEVSGDFTSNDSGNTRAIDVVLVPEYVSGRHVRYVMNEEDGLGQEINLRRESGHFSGKARLVTRYGEEERTADEVPLSFEIAPLRQMVTVVFLPSYVESLGRFGLRAVDDLVREQTLRTAMTPYVGVNLQFIPELPEDFALYSVVEISGKDPNNQGLFGYDNTPGKDTNNLRLTDRIGGVNAQTQQDNYPGYGGVFIESFFEFGHGGEIAEPLFDQIFDPFRPARGGTPVNANDLTRGVPEVTDGRDCAQKLRARPNQIACAVWVLGNVIGSTLSHEVGHSLGLANPYDPNEFHNLGDQPLRLMDSGGSRPFAERADVEGNGTAVFCQEEYEYLREIMPSGDADERDRPICF
;
A
#
# COMPACT_ATOMS: atom_id res chain seq x y z
N LEU A 1 -6.93 10.87 -9.92
CA LEU A 1 -6.07 10.12 -10.87
C LEU A 1 -6.29 8.62 -10.66
N GLY A 2 -6.43 7.84 -11.73
CA GLY A 2 -6.51 6.37 -11.72
C GLY A 2 -7.85 5.76 -11.33
N GLN A 3 -8.73 6.48 -10.64
CA GLN A 3 -10.07 6.01 -10.33
C GLN A 3 -10.95 5.90 -11.59
N PHE A 4 -11.80 4.88 -11.62
CA PHE A 4 -12.78 4.68 -12.67
C PHE A 4 -13.98 5.64 -12.53
N VAL A 5 -14.41 6.19 -13.65
CA VAL A 5 -15.69 6.88 -13.81
C VAL A 5 -16.61 5.98 -14.64
N ASP A 6 -17.58 5.35 -13.97
CA ASP A 6 -18.54 4.47 -14.63
C ASP A 6 -19.65 5.28 -15.30
N ILE A 7 -19.75 5.17 -16.62
CA ILE A 7 -20.76 5.85 -17.43
C ILE A 7 -21.78 4.82 -17.88
N ARG A 8 -23.02 4.98 -17.42
CA ARG A 8 -24.12 4.04 -17.69
C ARG A 8 -25.16 4.67 -18.61
N GLY A 9 -25.61 3.91 -19.60
CA GLY A 9 -26.47 4.39 -20.65
C GLY A 9 -26.88 3.29 -21.62
N GLY A 10 -27.05 3.64 -22.89
CA GLY A 10 -27.32 2.69 -23.96
C GLY A 10 -26.75 3.19 -25.28
N GLY A 11 -26.42 2.25 -26.17
CA GLY A 11 -25.90 2.57 -27.50
C GLY A 11 -24.38 2.70 -27.59
N PHE A 12 -23.65 2.33 -26.52
CA PHE A 12 -22.20 2.24 -26.58
C PHE A 12 -21.76 1.10 -27.49
N VAL A 13 -20.67 1.33 -28.21
CA VAL A 13 -20.05 0.34 -29.11
C VAL A 13 -18.55 0.26 -28.81
N GLY A 14 -18.00 -0.94 -28.90
CA GLY A 14 -16.60 -1.22 -28.62
C GLY A 14 -16.34 -2.73 -28.54
N GLY A 15 -15.11 -3.12 -28.24
CA GLY A 15 -14.68 -4.53 -28.20
C GLY A 15 -14.33 -5.14 -29.56
N ASP A 16 -14.48 -4.38 -30.64
CA ASP A 16 -14.05 -4.71 -32.01
C ASP A 16 -13.21 -3.53 -32.53
N ASP A 17 -12.18 -3.79 -33.34
CA ASP A 17 -11.28 -2.76 -33.89
C ASP A 17 -12.03 -1.70 -34.73
N SER A 18 -13.21 -2.02 -35.25
CA SER A 18 -14.07 -1.13 -36.01
C SER A 18 -15.10 -0.38 -35.17
N ALA A 19 -15.13 -0.59 -33.85
CA ALA A 19 -16.14 -0.03 -32.94
C ALA A 19 -15.49 0.88 -31.88
N LEU A 20 -15.95 2.12 -31.79
CA LEU A 20 -15.42 3.11 -30.85
C LEU A 20 -16.53 3.95 -30.22
N THR A 21 -16.39 4.20 -28.92
CA THR A 21 -17.18 5.18 -28.18
C THR A 21 -16.26 6.31 -27.75
N LEU A 22 -16.66 7.56 -28.03
CA LEU A 22 -16.01 8.79 -27.58
C LEU A 22 -16.98 9.62 -26.75
N LEU A 23 -16.45 10.31 -25.75
CA LEU A 23 -17.19 11.27 -24.94
C LEU A 23 -16.59 12.66 -25.14
N GLU A 24 -17.30 13.54 -25.83
CA GLU A 24 -16.94 14.95 -25.93
C GLU A 24 -17.48 15.67 -24.70
N VAL A 25 -16.62 16.30 -23.92
CA VAL A 25 -16.96 16.94 -22.64
C VAL A 25 -16.60 18.41 -22.71
N SER A 26 -17.56 19.29 -22.41
CA SER A 26 -17.32 20.73 -22.35
C SER A 26 -18.01 21.37 -21.16
N GLY A 27 -17.35 22.33 -20.52
CA GLY A 27 -17.85 22.99 -19.31
C GLY A 27 -16.77 23.75 -18.57
N ASP A 28 -17.01 23.96 -17.27
CA ASP A 28 -16.13 24.71 -16.41
C ASP A 28 -15.64 23.84 -15.25
N PHE A 29 -14.33 23.84 -15.00
CA PHE A 29 -13.71 23.27 -13.81
C PHE A 29 -13.36 24.39 -12.84
N THR A 30 -13.81 24.27 -11.59
CA THR A 30 -13.46 25.19 -10.49
C THR A 30 -12.59 24.47 -9.48
N SER A 31 -11.36 24.95 -9.32
CA SER A 31 -10.37 24.40 -8.37
C SER A 31 -10.78 24.72 -6.92
N ASN A 32 -10.76 23.72 -6.05
CA ASN A 32 -10.98 23.90 -4.61
C ASN A 32 -9.82 24.66 -3.95
N ASP A 33 -8.60 24.49 -4.46
CA ASP A 33 -7.39 25.05 -3.87
C ASP A 33 -7.25 26.55 -4.17
N SER A 34 -7.53 26.96 -5.41
CA SER A 34 -7.36 28.34 -5.86
C SER A 34 -8.66 29.12 -6.00
N GLY A 35 -9.81 28.44 -6.07
CA GLY A 35 -11.10 29.04 -6.43
C GLY A 35 -11.20 29.47 -7.90
N ASN A 36 -10.15 29.28 -8.70
CA ASN A 36 -10.14 29.68 -10.10
C ASN A 36 -11.00 28.72 -10.94
N THR A 37 -11.76 29.31 -11.86
CA THR A 37 -12.55 28.58 -12.85
C THR A 37 -11.87 28.64 -14.21
N ARG A 38 -11.80 27.51 -14.92
CA ARG A 38 -11.33 27.42 -16.31
C ARG A 38 -12.27 26.58 -17.16
N ALA A 39 -12.37 26.98 -18.42
CA ALA A 39 -13.12 26.21 -19.42
C ALA A 39 -12.35 24.94 -19.77
N ILE A 40 -13.07 23.83 -19.88
CA ILE A 40 -12.61 22.53 -20.31
C ILE A 40 -13.41 22.17 -21.57
N ASP A 41 -12.72 21.75 -22.62
CA ASP A 41 -13.33 21.22 -23.86
C ASP A 41 -12.43 20.12 -24.40
N VAL A 42 -12.80 18.86 -24.11
CA VAL A 42 -11.93 17.69 -24.28
C VAL A 42 -12.71 16.53 -24.87
N VAL A 43 -11.98 15.62 -25.53
CA VAL A 43 -12.52 14.33 -25.98
C VAL A 43 -11.90 13.23 -25.13
N LEU A 44 -12.75 12.44 -24.49
CA LEU A 44 -12.35 11.30 -23.65
C LEU A 44 -12.67 9.99 -24.37
N VAL A 45 -11.79 9.01 -24.17
CA VAL A 45 -11.93 7.66 -24.75
C VAL A 45 -12.16 6.67 -23.61
N PRO A 46 -13.42 6.34 -23.27
CA PRO A 46 -13.69 5.35 -22.24
C PRO A 46 -13.45 3.92 -22.76
N GLU A 47 -13.07 3.02 -21.86
CA GLU A 47 -13.03 1.59 -22.08
C GLU A 47 -14.46 1.03 -22.26
N TYR A 48 -14.65 0.20 -23.27
CA TYR A 48 -15.92 -0.48 -23.49
C TYR A 48 -16.09 -1.67 -22.54
N VAL A 49 -17.16 -1.66 -21.74
CA VAL A 49 -17.53 -2.79 -20.88
C VAL A 49 -18.71 -3.55 -21.47
N SER A 50 -19.75 -2.83 -21.91
CA SER A 50 -20.91 -3.39 -22.60
C SER A 50 -21.67 -2.31 -23.36
N GLY A 51 -22.68 -2.70 -24.16
CA GLY A 51 -23.55 -1.74 -24.86
C GLY A 51 -24.34 -0.78 -23.95
N ARG A 52 -24.24 -0.96 -22.62
CA ARG A 52 -24.90 -0.14 -21.59
C ARG A 52 -23.93 0.48 -20.57
N HIS A 53 -22.65 0.18 -20.67
CA HIS A 53 -21.64 0.62 -19.71
C HIS A 53 -20.30 0.82 -20.40
N VAL A 54 -19.73 2.00 -20.21
CA VAL A 54 -18.32 2.29 -20.53
C VAL A 54 -17.65 2.88 -19.30
N ARG A 55 -16.33 2.73 -19.22
CA ARG A 55 -15.53 3.08 -18.06
C ARG A 55 -14.41 4.00 -18.46
N TYR A 56 -14.43 5.23 -17.96
CA TYR A 56 -13.35 6.17 -18.18
C TYR A 56 -12.34 6.06 -17.03
N VAL A 57 -11.03 6.05 -17.35
CA VAL A 57 -9.97 6.12 -16.35
C VAL A 57 -9.51 7.57 -16.30
N MET A 58 -9.58 8.23 -15.15
CA MET A 58 -8.95 9.54 -15.01
C MET A 58 -7.45 9.41 -15.21
N ASN A 59 -6.92 9.89 -16.34
CA ASN A 59 -5.52 9.76 -16.75
C ASN A 59 -4.89 11.14 -16.94
N GLU A 60 -3.58 11.25 -16.70
CA GLU A 60 -2.80 12.48 -16.93
C GLU A 60 -2.50 12.72 -18.41
N GLU A 61 -2.50 11.66 -19.21
CA GLU A 61 -2.08 11.72 -20.62
C GLU A 61 -3.21 12.10 -21.60
N ASP A 62 -4.46 12.06 -21.15
CA ASP A 62 -5.62 12.39 -21.98
C ASP A 62 -6.01 13.87 -21.94
N GLY A 63 -7.04 14.25 -22.68
CA GLY A 63 -7.49 15.64 -22.75
C GLY A 63 -7.79 16.26 -21.38
N LEU A 64 -8.38 15.51 -20.44
CA LEU A 64 -8.66 16.05 -19.10
C LEU A 64 -7.36 16.20 -18.30
N GLY A 65 -6.49 15.21 -18.36
CA GLY A 65 -5.19 15.22 -17.67
C GLY A 65 -4.21 16.29 -18.15
N GLN A 66 -4.30 16.70 -19.42
CA GLN A 66 -3.52 17.81 -19.95
C GLN A 66 -4.06 19.18 -19.52
N GLU A 67 -5.36 19.30 -19.25
CA GLU A 67 -5.98 20.54 -18.77
C GLU A 67 -6.01 20.65 -17.24
N ILE A 68 -5.88 19.53 -16.52
CA ILE A 68 -5.94 19.48 -15.05
C ILE A 68 -4.80 18.65 -14.51
N ASN A 69 -4.01 19.23 -13.60
CA ASN A 69 -2.98 18.50 -12.90
C ASN A 69 -3.63 17.57 -11.84
N LEU A 70 -4.04 16.37 -12.27
CA LEU A 70 -4.78 15.39 -11.48
C LEU A 70 -4.01 14.86 -10.25
N ARG A 71 -2.72 15.19 -10.10
CA ARG A 71 -1.91 14.87 -8.90
C ARG A 71 -2.02 15.93 -7.82
N ARG A 72 -2.32 17.18 -8.18
CA ARG A 72 -2.23 18.33 -7.27
C ARG A 72 -3.55 19.05 -7.10
N GLU A 73 -4.37 19.07 -8.13
CA GLU A 73 -5.61 19.83 -8.13
C GLU A 73 -6.80 18.95 -7.74
N SER A 74 -7.65 19.50 -6.87
CA SER A 74 -9.00 19.00 -6.61
C SER A 74 -10.03 20.07 -6.98
N GLY A 75 -11.27 19.68 -7.26
CA GLY A 75 -12.30 20.64 -7.68
C GLY A 75 -13.55 20.03 -8.28
N HIS A 76 -14.46 20.89 -8.69
CA HIS A 76 -15.73 20.52 -9.28
C HIS A 76 -15.78 20.88 -10.77
N PHE A 77 -16.17 19.92 -11.61
CA PHE A 77 -16.53 20.17 -13.00
C PHE A 77 -18.05 20.24 -13.15
N SER A 78 -18.53 21.25 -13.88
CA SER A 78 -19.93 21.39 -14.29
C SER A 78 -20.03 21.76 -15.77
N GLY A 79 -20.80 21.00 -16.52
CA GLY A 79 -20.90 21.18 -17.96
C GLY A 79 -21.85 20.20 -18.61
N LYS A 80 -21.43 19.74 -19.79
CA LYS A 80 -22.18 18.81 -20.63
C LYS A 80 -21.26 17.76 -21.22
N ALA A 81 -21.87 16.66 -21.63
CA ALA A 81 -21.21 15.63 -22.40
C ALA A 81 -22.05 15.26 -23.62
N ARG A 82 -21.37 14.89 -24.70
CA ARG A 82 -21.97 14.40 -25.93
C ARG A 82 -21.31 13.09 -26.31
N LEU A 83 -22.13 12.08 -26.56
CA LEU A 83 -21.67 10.76 -26.98
C LEU A 83 -21.48 10.73 -28.50
N VAL A 84 -20.31 10.26 -28.95
CA VAL A 84 -20.06 9.94 -30.35
C VAL A 84 -19.70 8.47 -30.46
N THR A 85 -20.46 7.71 -31.25
CA THR A 85 -20.19 6.29 -31.50
C THR A 85 -19.87 6.06 -32.97
N ARG A 86 -18.88 5.22 -33.22
CA ARG A 86 -18.45 4.80 -34.55
C ARG A 86 -18.51 3.30 -34.66
N TYR A 87 -19.10 2.79 -35.74
CA TYR A 87 -19.11 1.38 -36.07
C TYR A 87 -18.89 1.20 -37.57
N GLY A 88 -17.70 0.74 -37.95
CA GLY A 88 -17.26 0.73 -39.35
C GLY A 88 -17.19 2.16 -39.90
N GLU A 89 -17.95 2.43 -40.97
CA GLU A 89 -18.04 3.76 -41.59
C GLU A 89 -19.19 4.61 -41.01
N GLU A 90 -20.04 4.04 -40.16
CA GLU A 90 -21.15 4.78 -39.55
C GLU A 90 -20.70 5.51 -38.30
N GLU A 91 -21.03 6.80 -38.23
CA GLU A 91 -20.86 7.63 -37.03
C GLU A 91 -22.23 8.15 -36.57
N ARG A 92 -22.48 8.11 -35.27
CA ARG A 92 -23.66 8.67 -34.62
C ARG A 92 -23.25 9.57 -33.47
N THR A 93 -23.85 10.75 -33.45
CA THR A 93 -23.69 11.72 -32.37
C THR A 93 -25.01 11.83 -31.62
N ALA A 94 -24.98 11.72 -30.31
CA ALA A 94 -26.15 11.90 -29.45
C ALA A 94 -26.39 13.38 -29.14
N ASP A 95 -27.55 13.69 -28.55
CA ASP A 95 -27.80 15.00 -27.95
C ASP A 95 -26.91 15.21 -26.72
N GLU A 96 -26.60 16.48 -26.42
CA GLU A 96 -25.87 16.84 -25.21
C GLU A 96 -26.68 16.53 -23.95
N VAL A 97 -26.01 15.99 -22.94
CA VAL A 97 -26.57 15.77 -21.59
C VAL A 97 -25.78 16.56 -20.56
N PRO A 98 -26.43 17.06 -19.49
CA PRO A 98 -25.69 17.67 -18.37
C PRO A 98 -24.71 16.66 -17.75
N LEU A 99 -23.50 17.13 -17.42
CA LEU A 99 -22.47 16.35 -16.74
C LEU A 99 -21.88 17.18 -15.60
N SER A 100 -21.71 16.56 -14.44
CA SER A 100 -20.97 17.13 -13.33
C SER A 100 -20.20 16.05 -12.59
N PHE A 101 -18.98 16.33 -12.14
CA PHE A 101 -18.19 15.42 -11.33
C PHE A 101 -17.21 16.17 -10.43
N GLU A 102 -16.78 15.50 -9.36
CA GLU A 102 -15.72 15.98 -8.47
C GLU A 102 -14.40 15.31 -8.83
N ILE A 103 -13.32 16.09 -8.82
CA ILE A 103 -11.95 15.60 -8.76
C ILE A 103 -11.52 15.67 -7.31
N ALA A 104 -11.47 14.52 -6.65
CA ALA A 104 -10.98 14.39 -5.29
C ALA A 104 -9.44 14.44 -5.25
N PRO A 105 -8.85 14.77 -4.08
CA PRO A 105 -7.41 14.63 -3.86
C PRO A 105 -6.86 13.26 -4.24
N LEU A 106 -5.59 13.21 -4.65
CA LEU A 106 -4.92 11.98 -5.04
C LEU A 106 -4.99 10.95 -3.91
N ARG A 107 -5.42 9.73 -4.25
CA ARG A 107 -5.48 8.59 -3.35
C ARG A 107 -4.62 7.46 -3.89
N GLN A 108 -3.77 6.89 -3.05
CA GLN A 108 -3.01 5.69 -3.39
C GLN A 108 -3.69 4.43 -2.84
N MET A 109 -3.92 3.46 -3.71
CA MET A 109 -4.39 2.13 -3.33
C MET A 109 -3.21 1.17 -3.36
N VAL A 110 -3.00 0.42 -2.28
CA VAL A 110 -1.91 -0.56 -2.17
C VAL A 110 -2.52 -1.94 -1.88
N THR A 111 -2.49 -2.82 -2.88
CA THR A 111 -2.92 -4.20 -2.71
C THR A 111 -1.82 -5.04 -2.08
N VAL A 112 -2.13 -5.68 -0.96
CA VAL A 112 -1.20 -6.56 -0.23
C VAL A 112 -1.52 -8.02 -0.55
N VAL A 113 -0.61 -8.68 -1.27
CA VAL A 113 -0.77 -10.06 -1.75
C VAL A 113 0.07 -11.00 -0.89
N PHE A 114 -0.58 -11.82 -0.08
CA PHE A 114 0.10 -12.88 0.68
C PHE A 114 0.23 -14.14 -0.18
N LEU A 115 1.46 -14.47 -0.56
CA LEU A 115 1.76 -15.60 -1.44
C LEU A 115 1.58 -16.97 -0.74
N PRO A 116 1.43 -18.08 -1.49
CA PRO A 116 1.39 -19.42 -0.89
C PRO A 116 2.60 -19.72 0.00
N SER A 117 3.79 -19.24 -0.38
CA SER A 117 5.01 -19.40 0.42
C SER A 117 4.93 -18.73 1.78
N TYR A 118 4.19 -17.63 1.93
CA TYR A 118 3.94 -17.02 3.23
C TYR A 118 3.16 -17.97 4.15
N VAL A 119 2.14 -18.68 3.66
CA VAL A 119 1.36 -19.65 4.46
C VAL A 119 2.21 -20.86 4.87
N GLU A 120 3.13 -21.28 4.00
CA GLU A 120 4.12 -22.31 4.32
C GLU A 120 5.01 -21.87 5.47
N SER A 121 5.58 -20.67 5.36
CA SER A 121 6.47 -20.07 6.37
C SER A 121 5.75 -19.76 7.68
N LEU A 122 4.48 -19.34 7.65
CA LEU A 122 3.67 -19.18 8.85
C LEU A 122 3.51 -20.51 9.62
N GLY A 123 3.54 -21.64 8.90
CA GLY A 123 3.64 -22.97 9.50
C GLY A 123 4.94 -23.22 10.27
N ARG A 124 6.06 -22.60 9.86
CA ARG A 124 7.34 -22.69 10.58
C ARG A 124 7.35 -21.88 11.87
N PHE A 125 6.62 -20.76 11.89
CA PHE A 125 6.29 -20.04 13.12
C PHE A 125 5.32 -20.82 14.03
N GLY A 126 4.65 -21.86 13.50
CA GLY A 126 3.60 -22.59 14.21
C GLY A 126 2.27 -21.85 14.28
N LEU A 127 2.07 -20.84 13.42
CA LEU A 127 0.94 -19.91 13.47
C LEU A 127 -0.05 -20.07 12.31
N ARG A 128 0.09 -21.12 11.48
CA ARG A 128 -0.76 -21.32 10.28
C ARG A 128 -2.26 -21.29 10.59
N ALA A 129 -2.69 -21.78 11.75
CA ALA A 129 -4.10 -21.79 12.13
C ALA A 129 -4.69 -20.39 12.44
N VAL A 130 -3.84 -19.37 12.60
CA VAL A 130 -4.24 -17.98 12.87
C VAL A 130 -3.82 -17.04 11.74
N ASP A 131 -3.72 -17.56 10.50
CA ASP A 131 -3.34 -16.79 9.31
C ASP A 131 -4.16 -15.49 9.18
N ASP A 132 -5.49 -15.61 9.20
CA ASP A 132 -6.39 -14.46 9.04
C ASP A 132 -6.12 -13.35 10.08
N LEU A 133 -5.83 -13.73 11.33
CA LEU A 133 -5.53 -12.77 12.41
C LEU A 133 -4.18 -12.07 12.20
N VAL A 134 -3.17 -12.79 11.69
CA VAL A 134 -1.86 -12.20 11.37
C VAL A 134 -1.98 -11.23 10.19
N ARG A 135 -2.76 -11.56 9.17
CA ARG A 135 -3.03 -10.67 8.03
C ARG A 135 -3.77 -9.41 8.46
N GLU A 136 -4.81 -9.57 9.28
CA GLU A 136 -5.58 -8.44 9.81
C GLU A 136 -4.67 -7.49 10.62
N GLN A 137 -3.85 -8.04 11.53
CA GLN A 137 -2.90 -7.24 12.29
C GLN A 137 -1.85 -6.58 11.37
N THR A 138 -1.35 -7.30 10.36
CA THR A 138 -0.40 -6.76 9.38
C THR A 138 -0.95 -5.50 8.70
N LEU A 139 -2.19 -5.56 8.21
CA LEU A 139 -2.83 -4.42 7.54
C LEU A 139 -3.12 -3.26 8.51
N ARG A 140 -3.56 -3.58 9.73
CA ARG A 140 -3.77 -2.58 10.80
C ARG A 140 -2.48 -1.82 11.09
N THR A 141 -1.38 -2.53 11.30
CA THR A 141 -0.08 -1.92 11.58
C THR A 141 0.45 -1.16 10.37
N ALA A 142 0.28 -1.72 9.17
CA ALA A 142 0.75 -1.09 7.95
C ALA A 142 0.12 0.29 7.71
N MET A 143 -1.16 0.44 8.05
CA MET A 143 -1.89 1.70 7.91
C MET A 143 -1.54 2.73 8.98
N THR A 144 -1.05 2.29 10.15
CA THR A 144 -0.81 3.16 11.30
C THR A 144 0.11 4.36 11.00
N PRO A 145 1.27 4.23 10.33
CA PRO A 145 2.12 5.39 10.02
C PRO A 145 1.49 6.36 8.99
N TYR A 146 0.53 5.88 8.18
CA TYR A 146 -0.15 6.64 7.12
C TYR A 146 -1.47 7.28 7.57
N VAL A 147 -1.81 7.29 8.87
CA VAL A 147 -2.95 8.07 9.34
C VAL A 147 -2.77 9.52 8.90
N GLY A 148 -3.82 10.09 8.33
CA GLY A 148 -3.78 11.42 7.74
C GLY A 148 -3.17 11.47 6.34
N VAL A 149 -2.67 10.39 5.74
CA VAL A 149 -2.28 10.35 4.33
C VAL A 149 -3.40 9.69 3.52
N ASN A 150 -3.71 10.19 2.32
CA ASN A 150 -4.76 9.61 1.47
C ASN A 150 -4.26 8.33 0.77
N LEU A 151 -3.97 7.32 1.57
CA LEU A 151 -3.48 6.01 1.15
C LEU A 151 -4.32 4.93 1.82
N GLN A 152 -4.48 3.79 1.16
CA GLN A 152 -5.13 2.63 1.76
C GLN A 152 -4.44 1.33 1.38
N PHE A 153 -4.24 0.48 2.39
CA PHE A 153 -3.90 -0.93 2.21
C PHE A 153 -5.17 -1.77 2.07
N ILE A 154 -5.23 -2.59 1.03
CA ILE A 154 -6.36 -3.49 0.76
C ILE A 154 -5.85 -4.92 0.46
N PRO A 155 -6.57 -5.97 0.91
CA PRO A 155 -6.16 -7.36 0.67
C PRO A 155 -6.56 -7.89 -0.71
N GLU A 156 -7.46 -7.19 -1.40
CA GLU A 156 -8.00 -7.55 -2.71
C GLU A 156 -7.65 -6.47 -3.74
N LEU A 157 -7.71 -6.83 -5.02
CA LEU A 157 -7.52 -5.86 -6.09
C LEU A 157 -8.68 -4.85 -6.09
N PRO A 158 -8.41 -3.55 -6.25
CA PRO A 158 -9.48 -2.56 -6.31
C PRO A 158 -10.27 -2.72 -7.61
N GLU A 159 -11.61 -2.72 -7.52
CA GLU A 159 -12.49 -2.79 -8.69
C GLU A 159 -12.82 -1.40 -9.26
N ASP A 160 -12.53 -0.35 -8.49
CA ASP A 160 -12.84 1.07 -8.73
C ASP A 160 -11.60 1.90 -9.08
N PHE A 161 -10.39 1.32 -9.08
CA PHE A 161 -9.14 1.97 -9.50
C PHE A 161 -8.39 1.16 -10.56
N ALA A 162 -7.94 1.85 -11.61
CA ALA A 162 -7.02 1.31 -12.62
C ALA A 162 -5.56 1.35 -12.16
N LEU A 163 -5.21 2.37 -11.37
CA LEU A 163 -3.85 2.59 -10.88
C LEU A 163 -3.80 2.24 -9.38
N TYR A 164 -3.02 1.22 -9.06
CA TYR A 164 -2.77 0.77 -7.70
C TYR A 164 -1.40 0.09 -7.63
N SER A 165 -0.76 0.18 -6.47
CA SER A 165 0.49 -0.51 -6.20
C SER A 165 0.21 -1.90 -5.64
N VAL A 166 1.16 -2.81 -5.81
CA VAL A 166 1.08 -4.18 -5.29
C VAL A 166 2.30 -4.43 -4.41
N VAL A 167 2.08 -5.00 -3.23
CA VAL A 167 3.16 -5.53 -2.39
C VAL A 167 2.94 -7.00 -2.11
N GLU A 168 3.97 -7.82 -2.36
CA GLU A 168 3.94 -9.25 -2.08
C GLU A 168 4.54 -9.56 -0.70
N ILE A 169 3.77 -10.28 0.12
CA ILE A 169 4.25 -10.88 1.37
C ILE A 169 4.55 -12.36 1.08
N SER A 170 5.78 -12.76 1.33
CA SER A 170 6.31 -14.07 0.93
C SER A 170 7.06 -14.74 2.08
N GLY A 171 7.45 -15.99 1.86
CA GLY A 171 8.22 -16.78 2.83
C GLY A 171 9.70 -16.38 2.87
N LYS A 172 10.53 -17.14 2.16
CA LYS A 172 11.98 -16.97 2.11
C LYS A 172 12.37 -15.79 1.21
N ASP A 173 13.40 -15.03 1.62
CA ASP A 173 14.10 -14.06 0.76
C ASP A 173 14.73 -14.76 -0.47
N PRO A 174 14.21 -14.53 -1.69
CA PRO A 174 14.74 -15.13 -2.91
C PRO A 174 16.10 -14.58 -3.30
N ASN A 175 16.48 -13.39 -2.81
CA ASN A 175 17.79 -12.79 -3.06
C ASN A 175 18.89 -13.48 -2.25
N ASN A 176 18.52 -14.20 -1.18
CA ASN A 176 19.44 -14.87 -0.27
C ASN A 176 20.47 -13.90 0.34
N GLN A 177 19.99 -12.71 0.71
CA GLN A 177 20.77 -11.64 1.33
C GLN A 177 20.32 -11.35 2.77
N GLY A 178 19.30 -12.05 3.27
CA GLY A 178 18.79 -11.85 4.62
C GLY A 178 17.90 -10.60 4.72
N LEU A 179 17.37 -10.11 3.59
CA LEU A 179 16.51 -8.94 3.56
C LEU A 179 15.17 -9.26 4.23
N PHE A 180 14.66 -8.30 5.01
CA PHE A 180 13.33 -8.38 5.64
C PHE A 180 12.24 -7.93 4.68
N GLY A 181 12.52 -6.84 3.96
CA GLY A 181 11.75 -6.35 2.84
C GLY A 181 12.70 -5.75 1.81
N TYR A 182 12.20 -5.56 0.59
CA TYR A 182 12.92 -4.83 -0.43
C TYR A 182 11.97 -4.24 -1.48
N ASP A 183 11.96 -2.92 -1.61
CA ASP A 183 11.44 -2.22 -2.78
C ASP A 183 12.41 -2.41 -3.96
N ASN A 184 11.97 -3.21 -4.95
CA ASN A 184 12.71 -3.47 -6.18
C ASN A 184 12.24 -2.60 -7.35
N THR A 185 11.51 -1.51 -7.11
CA THR A 185 11.05 -0.61 -8.17
C THR A 185 12.16 0.37 -8.61
N PRO A 186 12.30 0.67 -9.93
CA PRO A 186 13.38 1.53 -10.41
C PRO A 186 13.14 3.00 -10.02
N GLY A 187 14.13 3.70 -9.49
CA GLY A 187 13.96 5.11 -9.10
C GLY A 187 12.99 5.31 -7.93
N LYS A 188 13.00 4.37 -6.99
CA LYS A 188 12.48 4.55 -5.62
C LYS A 188 13.24 5.66 -4.88
N ASP A 189 12.72 6.07 -3.72
CA ASP A 189 13.39 6.99 -2.78
C ASP A 189 13.54 8.46 -3.25
N THR A 190 13.04 8.84 -4.44
CA THR A 190 13.12 10.23 -4.91
C THR A 190 11.93 10.62 -5.76
N ASN A 191 11.13 11.57 -5.28
CA ASN A 191 9.96 12.14 -5.98
C ASN A 191 9.05 11.08 -6.62
N ASN A 192 9.00 9.87 -6.04
CA ASN A 192 8.35 8.75 -6.68
C ASN A 192 6.86 8.81 -6.38
N LEU A 193 6.06 9.17 -7.39
CA LEU A 193 4.60 9.17 -7.34
C LEU A 193 4.01 8.11 -8.28
N ARG A 194 4.76 7.05 -8.58
CA ARG A 194 4.24 5.96 -9.41
C ARG A 194 3.14 5.23 -8.64
N LEU A 195 1.92 5.35 -9.15
CA LEU A 195 0.75 4.76 -8.52
C LEU A 195 0.56 3.28 -8.87
N THR A 196 1.49 2.70 -9.64
CA THR A 196 1.43 1.34 -10.21
C THR A 196 2.62 0.49 -9.82
N ASP A 197 3.36 0.89 -8.79
CA ASP A 197 4.56 0.19 -8.36
C ASP A 197 4.23 -1.24 -7.90
N ARG A 198 5.07 -2.19 -8.29
CA ARG A 198 5.00 -3.58 -7.83
C ARG A 198 6.23 -3.90 -7.00
N ILE A 199 6.07 -3.90 -5.69
CA ILE A 199 7.06 -4.36 -4.71
C ILE A 199 6.86 -5.88 -4.53
N GLY A 200 7.43 -6.65 -5.44
CA GLY A 200 7.17 -8.09 -5.54
C GLY A 200 7.72 -8.70 -6.81
N GLY A 201 7.85 -10.02 -6.84
CA GLY A 201 8.39 -10.75 -8.00
C GLY A 201 9.78 -10.25 -8.44
N VAL A 202 10.16 -10.57 -9.68
CA VAL A 202 11.44 -10.15 -10.28
C VAL A 202 11.28 -8.83 -11.02
N ASN A 203 12.19 -7.89 -10.78
CA ASN A 203 12.39 -6.72 -11.61
C ASN A 203 13.73 -6.82 -12.37
N ALA A 204 13.64 -7.02 -13.68
CA ALA A 204 14.83 -7.18 -14.53
C ALA A 204 15.64 -5.88 -14.69
N GLN A 205 14.98 -4.71 -14.64
CA GLN A 205 15.66 -3.42 -14.75
C GLN A 205 16.54 -3.17 -13.52
N THR A 206 15.98 -3.39 -12.32
CA THR A 206 16.73 -3.27 -11.05
C THR A 206 17.94 -4.23 -11.00
N GLN A 207 17.82 -5.42 -11.57
CA GLN A 207 18.96 -6.35 -11.70
C GLN A 207 20.04 -5.86 -12.67
N GLN A 208 19.68 -5.17 -13.75
CA GLN A 208 20.65 -4.60 -14.69
C GLN A 208 21.51 -3.53 -14.02
N ASP A 209 20.96 -2.86 -13.00
CA ASP A 209 21.67 -1.87 -12.18
C ASP A 209 22.49 -2.50 -11.03
N ASN A 210 22.63 -3.84 -11.00
CA ASN A 210 23.33 -4.63 -9.98
C ASN A 210 22.70 -4.61 -8.57
N TYR A 211 21.41 -4.29 -8.47
CA TYR A 211 20.66 -4.38 -7.22
C TYR A 211 19.90 -5.72 -7.10
N PRO A 212 19.45 -6.10 -5.89
CA PRO A 212 18.57 -7.25 -5.70
C PRO A 212 17.34 -7.17 -6.63
N GLY A 213 17.04 -8.27 -7.30
CA GLY A 213 15.97 -8.28 -8.31
C GLY A 213 14.60 -8.59 -7.75
N TYR A 214 14.54 -9.30 -6.63
CA TYR A 214 13.29 -9.70 -6.02
C TYR A 214 12.85 -8.71 -4.94
N GLY A 215 11.64 -8.19 -5.07
CA GLY A 215 11.01 -7.34 -4.06
C GLY A 215 9.97 -8.07 -3.23
N GLY A 216 9.44 -7.38 -2.23
CA GLY A 216 8.42 -7.88 -1.31
C GLY A 216 8.88 -7.90 0.14
N VAL A 217 8.07 -8.49 1.02
CA VAL A 217 8.38 -8.75 2.43
C VAL A 217 8.63 -10.24 2.63
N PHE A 218 9.69 -10.61 3.35
CA PHE A 218 10.20 -11.98 3.46
C PHE A 218 10.14 -12.48 4.91
N ILE A 219 9.04 -13.13 5.29
CA ILE A 219 8.76 -13.40 6.71
C ILE A 219 9.71 -14.43 7.34
N GLU A 220 10.36 -15.29 6.54
CA GLU A 220 11.36 -16.22 7.10
C GLU A 220 12.65 -15.52 7.52
N SER A 221 12.95 -14.37 6.93
CA SER A 221 14.15 -13.62 7.31
C SER A 221 14.07 -13.14 8.77
N PHE A 222 12.86 -12.97 9.33
CA PHE A 222 12.70 -12.64 10.75
C PHE A 222 13.22 -13.73 11.70
N PHE A 223 13.50 -14.94 11.24
CA PHE A 223 14.18 -15.94 12.06
C PHE A 223 15.61 -15.52 12.46
N GLU A 224 16.20 -14.52 11.81
CA GLU A 224 17.46 -13.88 12.24
C GLU A 224 17.38 -13.25 13.64
N PHE A 225 16.17 -12.92 14.12
CA PHE A 225 15.96 -12.47 15.50
C PHE A 225 15.94 -13.62 16.52
N GLY A 226 15.84 -14.88 16.08
CA GLY A 226 15.80 -16.03 16.97
C GLY A 226 17.16 -16.71 17.16
N HIS A 227 17.16 -17.80 17.93
CA HIS A 227 18.37 -18.58 18.23
C HIS A 227 19.27 -18.82 17.01
N GLY A 228 20.50 -18.28 17.08
CA GLY A 228 21.57 -18.50 16.11
C GLY A 228 21.60 -17.53 14.94
N GLY A 229 20.68 -16.55 14.89
CA GLY A 229 20.75 -15.44 13.95
C GLY A 229 21.73 -14.35 14.40
N GLU A 230 22.16 -13.51 13.46
CA GLU A 230 23.19 -12.49 13.72
C GLU A 230 22.70 -11.34 14.62
N ILE A 231 21.40 -11.07 14.57
CA ILE A 231 20.73 -10.02 15.37
C ILE A 231 19.76 -10.62 16.39
N ALA A 232 20.11 -11.79 16.93
CA ALA A 232 19.25 -12.54 17.81
C ALA A 232 18.85 -11.75 19.08
N GLU A 233 17.55 -11.73 19.37
CA GLU A 233 16.96 -11.09 20.54
C GLU A 233 16.14 -12.12 21.35
N PRO A 234 16.41 -12.32 22.65
CA PRO A 234 15.72 -13.34 23.45
C PRO A 234 14.20 -13.24 23.46
N LEU A 235 13.67 -12.02 23.29
CA LEU A 235 12.24 -11.75 23.25
C LEU A 235 11.55 -12.47 22.07
N PHE A 236 12.20 -12.54 20.91
CA PHE A 236 11.66 -13.24 19.74
C PHE A 236 11.42 -14.72 20.06
N ASP A 237 12.44 -15.38 20.63
CA ASP A 237 12.34 -16.79 21.00
C ASP A 237 11.30 -17.00 22.10
N GLN A 238 11.21 -16.09 23.09
CA GLN A 238 10.20 -16.16 24.14
C GLN A 238 8.77 -16.14 23.58
N ILE A 239 8.52 -15.35 22.53
CA ILE A 239 7.21 -15.22 21.89
C ILE A 239 6.89 -16.42 20.99
N PHE A 240 7.85 -16.85 20.16
CA PHE A 240 7.57 -17.82 19.10
C PHE A 240 7.92 -19.28 19.43
N ASP A 241 8.91 -19.56 20.27
CA ASP A 241 9.29 -20.95 20.61
C ASP A 241 8.17 -21.84 21.16
N PRO A 242 7.20 -21.33 21.94
CA PRO A 242 6.05 -22.13 22.35
C PRO A 242 5.27 -22.74 21.17
N PHE A 243 5.39 -22.17 19.96
CA PHE A 243 4.67 -22.59 18.76
C PHE A 243 5.56 -23.26 17.70
N ARG A 244 6.85 -22.90 17.60
CA ARG A 244 7.75 -23.39 16.55
C ARG A 244 8.03 -24.91 16.66
N PRO A 245 7.61 -25.74 15.67
CA PRO A 245 7.89 -27.18 15.69
C PRO A 245 9.38 -27.51 15.78
N ALA A 246 10.21 -26.75 15.06
CA ALA A 246 11.66 -26.95 15.01
C ALA A 246 12.35 -26.74 16.36
N ARG A 247 11.66 -26.14 17.34
CA ARG A 247 12.14 -25.90 18.71
C ARG A 247 11.37 -26.74 19.75
N GLY A 248 10.59 -27.73 19.30
CA GLY A 248 9.75 -28.54 20.18
C GLY A 248 8.46 -27.84 20.66
N GLY A 249 8.13 -26.68 20.09
CA GLY A 249 6.87 -25.99 20.34
C GLY A 249 5.67 -26.75 19.80
N THR A 250 4.47 -26.37 20.28
CA THR A 250 3.20 -26.94 19.83
C THR A 250 2.46 -25.91 18.97
N PRO A 251 2.38 -26.11 17.64
CA PRO A 251 1.68 -25.21 16.74
C PRO A 251 0.25 -24.93 17.18
N VAL A 252 -0.22 -23.72 16.85
CA VAL A 252 -1.62 -23.35 17.02
C VAL A 252 -2.47 -24.27 16.14
N ASN A 253 -3.54 -24.78 16.72
CA ASN A 253 -4.49 -25.68 16.05
C ASN A 253 -5.94 -25.28 16.36
N ALA A 254 -6.89 -25.93 15.71
CA ALA A 254 -8.31 -25.60 15.83
C ALA A 254 -8.85 -25.64 17.28
N ASN A 255 -8.32 -26.51 18.15
CA ASN A 255 -8.78 -26.58 19.55
C ASN A 255 -8.43 -25.30 20.32
N ASP A 256 -7.30 -24.67 19.99
CA ASP A 256 -6.86 -23.43 20.63
C ASP A 256 -7.82 -22.26 20.34
N LEU A 257 -8.51 -22.32 19.20
CA LEU A 257 -9.37 -21.25 18.69
C LEU A 257 -10.83 -21.38 19.16
N THR A 258 -11.20 -22.49 19.80
CA THR A 258 -12.58 -22.77 20.25
C THR A 258 -13.16 -21.72 21.22
N ARG A 259 -12.30 -21.00 21.94
CA ARG A 259 -12.67 -19.94 22.88
C ARG A 259 -12.38 -18.53 22.35
N GLY A 260 -11.95 -18.41 21.10
CA GLY A 260 -11.42 -17.19 20.52
C GLY A 260 -9.99 -16.88 20.97
N VAL A 261 -9.31 -16.03 20.19
CA VAL A 261 -8.02 -15.43 20.56
C VAL A 261 -8.33 -14.06 21.17
N PRO A 262 -7.82 -13.75 22.39
CA PRO A 262 -8.01 -12.43 22.98
C PRO A 262 -7.46 -11.32 22.09
N GLU A 263 -8.14 -10.19 22.03
CA GLU A 263 -7.63 -9.00 21.34
C GLU A 263 -6.46 -8.39 22.12
N VAL A 264 -5.41 -8.01 21.39
CA VAL A 264 -4.30 -7.20 21.91
C VAL A 264 -4.42 -5.83 21.28
N THR A 265 -4.44 -4.79 22.11
CA THR A 265 -4.44 -3.39 21.66
C THR A 265 -3.13 -2.67 22.02
N ASP A 266 -2.25 -3.36 22.75
CA ASP A 266 -1.00 -2.83 23.29
C ASP A 266 -0.04 -3.99 23.61
N GLY A 267 1.16 -3.94 23.05
CA GLY A 267 2.19 -4.97 23.21
C GLY A 267 3.04 -4.85 24.48
N ARG A 268 2.86 -3.82 25.31
CA ARG A 268 3.66 -3.60 26.55
C ARG A 268 3.74 -4.82 27.45
N ASP A 269 2.63 -5.53 27.58
CA ASP A 269 2.54 -6.68 28.49
C ASP A 269 2.77 -8.02 27.80
N CYS A 270 3.12 -8.05 26.50
CA CYS A 270 3.10 -9.30 25.76
C CYS A 270 4.04 -10.34 26.36
N ALA A 271 5.28 -9.96 26.70
CA ALA A 271 6.24 -10.83 27.38
C ALA A 271 5.75 -11.31 28.77
N GLN A 272 4.99 -10.48 29.48
CA GLN A 272 4.52 -10.76 30.85
C GLN A 272 3.28 -11.67 30.88
N LYS A 273 2.45 -11.60 29.81
CA LYS A 273 1.18 -12.33 29.68
C LYS A 273 1.32 -13.73 29.07
N LEU A 274 2.54 -14.18 28.72
CA LEU A 274 2.84 -15.49 28.09
C LEU A 274 2.59 -16.73 28.96
N ARG A 275 1.82 -16.64 30.05
CA ARG A 275 1.57 -17.79 30.95
C ARG A 275 0.42 -18.68 30.49
N ALA A 276 -0.54 -18.12 29.75
CA ALA A 276 -1.70 -18.85 29.25
C ALA A 276 -1.66 -18.91 27.73
N ARG A 277 -1.93 -20.10 27.16
CA ARG A 277 -1.85 -20.35 25.72
C ARG A 277 -2.65 -19.36 24.85
N PRO A 278 -3.89 -18.96 25.20
CA PRO A 278 -4.61 -17.94 24.43
C PRO A 278 -3.86 -16.60 24.36
N ASN A 279 -3.24 -16.15 25.46
CA ASN A 279 -2.46 -14.91 25.49
C ASN A 279 -1.15 -15.04 24.71
N GLN A 280 -0.50 -16.22 24.76
CA GLN A 280 0.68 -16.48 23.93
C GLN A 280 0.34 -16.36 22.44
N ILE A 281 -0.80 -16.92 22.01
CA ILE A 281 -1.26 -16.86 20.62
C ILE A 281 -1.54 -15.41 20.23
N ALA A 282 -2.30 -14.69 21.07
CA ALA A 282 -2.64 -13.29 20.85
C ALA A 282 -1.39 -12.41 20.69
N CYS A 283 -0.37 -12.62 21.53
CA CYS A 283 0.89 -11.90 21.43
C CYS A 283 1.72 -12.29 20.21
N ALA A 284 1.77 -13.57 19.84
CA ALA A 284 2.46 -14.00 18.62
C ALA A 284 1.80 -13.42 17.35
N VAL A 285 0.47 -13.31 17.33
CA VAL A 285 -0.29 -12.63 16.27
C VAL A 285 0.05 -11.14 16.23
N TRP A 286 -0.02 -10.45 17.37
CA TRP A 286 0.33 -9.03 17.50
C TRP A 286 1.73 -8.74 16.96
N VAL A 287 2.71 -9.46 17.49
CA VAL A 287 4.14 -9.28 17.19
C VAL A 287 4.43 -9.57 15.73
N LEU A 288 4.01 -10.72 15.20
CA LEU A 288 4.31 -11.07 13.82
C LEU A 288 3.61 -10.13 12.84
N GLY A 289 2.34 -9.79 13.10
CA GLY A 289 1.61 -8.81 12.30
C GLY A 289 2.28 -7.44 12.32
N ASN A 290 2.81 -6.99 13.47
CA ASN A 290 3.51 -5.72 13.57
C ASN A 290 4.82 -5.69 12.80
N VAL A 291 5.63 -6.74 12.91
CA VAL A 291 6.92 -6.81 12.21
C VAL A 291 6.68 -6.86 10.69
N ILE A 292 5.70 -7.63 10.21
CA ILE A 292 5.34 -7.65 8.78
C ILE A 292 4.78 -6.28 8.36
N GLY A 293 3.84 -5.73 9.11
CA GLY A 293 3.16 -4.47 8.80
C GLY A 293 4.11 -3.28 8.77
N SER A 294 5.02 -3.17 9.75
CA SER A 294 6.04 -2.12 9.77
C SER A 294 7.03 -2.26 8.62
N THR A 295 7.43 -3.48 8.26
CA THR A 295 8.31 -3.71 7.09
C THR A 295 7.58 -3.34 5.80
N LEU A 296 6.32 -3.75 5.64
CA LEU A 296 5.46 -3.37 4.52
C LEU A 296 5.35 -1.84 4.38
N SER A 297 5.07 -1.12 5.47
CA SER A 297 4.95 0.34 5.43
C SER A 297 6.26 1.03 5.00
N HIS A 298 7.40 0.49 5.43
CA HIS A 298 8.73 1.00 5.10
C HIS A 298 9.01 0.86 3.59
N GLU A 299 8.80 -0.32 3.01
CA GLU A 299 9.00 -0.53 1.58
C GLU A 299 8.04 0.32 0.72
N VAL A 300 6.82 0.53 1.19
CA VAL A 300 5.87 1.44 0.51
C VAL A 300 6.32 2.89 0.66
N GLY A 301 6.96 3.26 1.78
CA GLY A 301 7.58 4.56 1.96
C GLY A 301 8.62 4.84 0.88
N HIS A 302 9.50 3.88 0.58
CA HIS A 302 10.47 3.95 -0.52
C HIS A 302 9.81 4.18 -1.88
N SER A 303 8.74 3.44 -2.17
CA SER A 303 7.96 3.61 -3.41
C SER A 303 7.24 4.96 -3.48
N LEU A 304 7.01 5.63 -2.36
CA LEU A 304 6.46 6.98 -2.31
C LEU A 304 7.53 8.08 -2.32
N GLY A 305 8.81 7.70 -2.38
CA GLY A 305 9.94 8.64 -2.44
C GLY A 305 10.56 8.98 -1.09
N LEU A 306 10.26 8.27 0.00
CA LEU A 306 10.95 8.39 1.29
C LEU A 306 12.22 7.52 1.32
N ALA A 307 13.20 7.70 2.21
CA ALA A 307 13.25 8.58 3.38
C ALA A 307 13.56 10.05 3.05
N ASN A 308 14.43 10.30 2.07
CA ASN A 308 14.82 11.64 1.67
C ASN A 308 14.37 11.95 0.23
N PRO A 309 13.14 12.47 0.02
CA PRO A 309 12.58 12.67 -1.31
C PRO A 309 13.35 13.66 -2.20
N TYR A 310 14.32 14.37 -1.62
CA TYR A 310 15.11 15.42 -2.28
C TYR A 310 16.59 15.06 -2.47
N ASP A 311 17.09 13.95 -1.91
CA ASP A 311 18.44 13.44 -2.17
C ASP A 311 18.39 12.00 -2.71
N PRO A 312 18.75 11.78 -3.99
CA PRO A 312 18.72 10.46 -4.61
C PRO A 312 19.78 9.48 -4.08
N ASN A 313 20.64 9.89 -3.15
CA ASN A 313 21.65 9.03 -2.55
C ASN A 313 21.33 8.60 -1.10
N GLU A 314 20.25 9.12 -0.51
CA GLU A 314 19.86 8.84 0.87
C GLU A 314 18.59 7.99 0.93
N PHE A 315 18.79 6.69 1.17
CA PHE A 315 17.71 5.70 1.21
C PHE A 315 17.06 5.57 2.58
N HIS A 316 17.68 6.10 3.64
CA HIS A 316 17.18 6.02 5.01
C HIS A 316 17.43 7.36 5.71
N ASN A 317 16.75 7.58 6.84
CA ASN A 317 17.07 8.72 7.69
C ASN A 317 18.52 8.70 8.15
N LEU A 318 19.11 9.89 8.32
CA LEU A 318 20.42 10.02 8.90
C LEU A 318 20.37 9.70 10.40
N GLY A 319 21.17 8.73 10.81
CA GLY A 319 21.24 8.27 12.20
C GLY A 319 20.23 7.17 12.53
N ASP A 320 19.99 7.01 13.83
CA ASP A 320 19.01 6.09 14.39
C ASP A 320 18.30 6.83 15.54
N GLN A 321 16.98 6.90 15.48
CA GLN A 321 16.16 7.45 16.55
C GLN A 321 14.95 6.54 16.79
N PRO A 322 14.51 6.43 18.06
CA PRO A 322 13.35 5.61 18.39
C PRO A 322 12.13 5.97 17.52
N LEU A 323 11.44 4.93 17.05
CA LEU A 323 10.16 4.99 16.34
C LEU A 323 10.20 5.58 14.93
N ARG A 324 11.35 5.93 14.38
CA ARG A 324 11.42 6.38 12.98
C ARG A 324 11.28 5.19 12.04
N LEU A 325 10.20 5.19 11.28
CA LEU A 325 9.85 4.08 10.40
C LEU A 325 10.91 3.84 9.30
N MET A 326 11.46 4.92 8.73
CA MET A 326 12.43 4.87 7.62
C MET A 326 13.90 4.80 8.07
N ASP A 327 14.15 4.51 9.35
CA ASP A 327 15.50 4.21 9.81
C ASP A 327 15.99 2.87 9.22
N SER A 328 17.31 2.75 9.10
CA SER A 328 17.91 1.60 8.41
C SER A 328 17.55 0.27 9.08
N GLY A 329 17.46 -0.78 8.26
CA GLY A 329 17.11 -2.12 8.69
C GLY A 329 17.88 -2.61 9.92
N GLY A 330 19.20 -2.37 9.94
CA GLY A 330 20.10 -2.78 11.03
C GLY A 330 20.05 -1.89 12.28
N SER A 331 19.37 -0.75 12.22
CA SER A 331 19.23 0.18 13.34
C SER A 331 18.01 -0.11 14.21
N ARG A 332 16.93 -0.66 13.61
CA ARG A 332 15.65 -0.85 14.31
C ARG A 332 15.56 -2.24 14.97
N PRO A 333 15.57 -2.34 16.31
CA PRO A 333 15.52 -3.62 17.03
C PRO A 333 14.17 -4.32 16.89
N PHE A 334 14.15 -5.61 17.18
CA PHE A 334 12.93 -6.44 17.12
C PHE A 334 11.81 -5.87 18.00
N ALA A 335 12.11 -5.49 19.24
CA ALA A 335 11.10 -4.98 20.18
C ALA A 335 10.40 -3.71 19.67
N GLU A 336 11.10 -2.86 18.92
CA GLU A 336 10.53 -1.69 18.27
C GLU A 336 9.63 -2.10 17.10
N ARG A 337 10.13 -2.95 16.20
CA ARG A 337 9.36 -3.45 15.03
C ARG A 337 8.09 -4.20 15.44
N ALA A 338 8.16 -4.90 16.57
CA ALA A 338 7.07 -5.67 17.13
C ALA A 338 6.08 -4.83 17.95
N ASP A 339 6.40 -3.56 18.25
CA ASP A 339 5.66 -2.70 19.18
C ASP A 339 5.34 -3.42 20.50
N VAL A 340 6.40 -3.75 21.22
CA VAL A 340 6.37 -4.43 22.52
C VAL A 340 7.32 -3.75 23.51
N GLU A 341 7.19 -4.09 24.79
CA GLU A 341 8.02 -3.55 25.88
C GLU A 341 7.99 -2.02 26.02
N GLY A 342 6.96 -1.37 25.46
CA GLY A 342 6.76 0.08 25.53
C GLY A 342 7.52 0.88 24.48
N ASN A 343 8.06 0.23 23.44
CA ASN A 343 8.69 0.93 22.33
C ASN A 343 7.67 1.81 21.57
N GLY A 344 6.42 1.35 21.41
CA GLY A 344 5.39 2.07 20.67
C GLY A 344 5.41 1.72 19.18
N THR A 345 4.41 2.18 18.44
CA THR A 345 4.31 1.95 17.00
C THR A 345 5.20 2.94 16.24
N ALA A 346 6.03 2.43 15.34
CA ALA A 346 6.85 3.27 14.47
C ALA A 346 6.00 4.17 13.54
N VAL A 347 6.48 5.38 13.31
CA VAL A 347 5.83 6.42 12.50
C VAL A 347 6.85 7.06 11.56
N PHE A 348 6.37 7.70 10.50
CA PHE A 348 7.21 8.64 9.73
C PHE A 348 7.62 9.82 10.62
N CYS A 349 8.87 10.27 10.47
CA CYS A 349 9.29 11.52 11.11
C CYS A 349 8.51 12.71 10.52
N GLN A 350 8.61 13.87 11.17
CA GLN A 350 7.75 15.01 10.88
C GLN A 350 7.85 15.45 9.40
N GLU A 351 9.06 15.57 8.87
CA GLU A 351 9.31 16.04 7.50
C GLU A 351 8.86 15.02 6.44
N GLU A 352 9.04 13.73 6.71
CA GLU A 352 8.51 12.64 5.87
C GLU A 352 6.98 12.67 5.82
N TYR A 353 6.33 12.87 6.97
CA TYR A 353 4.87 12.96 7.04
C TYR A 353 4.34 14.21 6.33
N GLU A 354 5.00 15.36 6.50
CA GLU A 354 4.66 16.60 5.78
C GLU A 354 4.77 16.42 4.26
N TYR A 355 5.82 15.75 3.79
CA TYR A 355 5.96 15.39 2.38
C TYR A 355 4.80 14.51 1.90
N LEU A 356 4.47 13.43 2.62
CA LEU A 356 3.34 12.56 2.27
C LEU A 356 2.01 13.31 2.24
N ARG A 357 1.82 14.27 3.16
CA ARG A 357 0.63 15.15 3.22
C ARG A 357 0.56 16.13 2.06
N GLU A 358 1.70 16.57 1.52
CA GLU A 358 1.75 17.41 0.33
C GLU A 358 1.29 16.64 -0.91
N ILE A 359 1.80 15.42 -1.09
CA ILE A 359 1.55 14.63 -2.32
C ILE A 359 0.24 13.84 -2.30
N MET A 360 -0.28 13.50 -1.12
CA MET A 360 -1.50 12.72 -0.93
C MET A 360 -2.33 13.27 0.24
N PRO A 361 -2.86 14.50 0.12
CA PRO A 361 -3.60 15.13 1.20
C PRO A 361 -4.92 14.40 1.46
N SER A 362 -5.26 14.27 2.74
CA SER A 362 -6.57 13.80 3.21
C SER A 362 -7.28 14.87 4.06
N GLY A 363 -8.58 14.69 4.31
CA GLY A 363 -9.36 15.60 5.16
C GLY A 363 -9.02 15.55 6.65
N ASP A 364 -8.35 14.49 7.09
CA ASP A 364 -8.02 14.26 8.49
C ASP A 364 -6.52 14.47 8.72
N ALA A 365 -6.14 15.21 9.75
CA ALA A 365 -4.74 15.31 10.17
C ALA A 365 -4.47 14.29 11.28
N ASP A 366 -3.30 13.66 11.23
CA ASP A 366 -2.76 12.94 12.37
C ASP A 366 -2.09 13.91 13.35
N GLU A 367 -2.63 13.98 14.57
CA GLU A 367 -2.17 14.88 15.63
C GLU A 367 -1.11 14.25 16.55
N ARG A 368 -0.62 13.05 16.23
CA ARG A 368 0.43 12.39 17.02
C ARG A 368 1.74 13.18 16.96
N ASP A 369 2.44 13.25 18.09
CA ASP A 369 3.82 13.73 18.15
C ASP A 369 4.72 12.80 17.32
N ARG A 370 5.52 13.39 16.43
CA ARG A 370 6.44 12.67 15.54
C ARG A 370 7.89 13.05 15.87
N PRO A 371 8.84 12.11 15.76
CA PRO A 371 10.25 12.47 15.83
C PRO A 371 10.59 13.41 14.67
N ILE A 372 11.51 14.36 14.88
CA ILE A 372 12.14 15.11 13.78
C ILE A 372 13.00 14.17 12.95
N CYS A 373 13.25 14.47 11.67
CA CYS A 373 14.17 13.67 10.84
C CYS A 373 15.66 14.05 11.07
N PHE A 374 15.96 15.31 11.43
CA PHE A 374 17.34 15.85 11.53
C PHE A 374 17.68 16.47 12.88
#